data_AF-A0A2V8HKA2-F1
#
_entry.id   AF-A0A2V8HKA2-F1
#
_cell.length_a   1.000
_cell.length_b   1.000
_cell.length_c   1.000
_cell.angle_alpha   90.00
_cell.angle_beta   90.00
_cell.angle_gamma   90.00
#
_symmetry.space_group_name_H-M   'P 1'
#
loop_
_entity.id
_entity.type
_entity.pdbx_description
1 polymer ?
#
loop_
_entity_poly.entity_id
_entity_poly.type
_entity_poly.pdbx_seq_one_letter_code
_entity_poly.pdbx_strand_id
1 'polypeptide(L)'
;MRTFGNLRQTGHEAERDLHVAFNIGLPIVNPAGGYYFVFQSGVPVFRKYDAKGTLLFERHVEGPEIDQYLREMPTVWPRQRTAEGDIIPLVPPAVRTAGADRRGNLWISLTVPFTYVYDPSGDKLRTVQFKGADVLSPNS
;
A
#
# COMPACT_ATOMS: atom_id res chain seq x y z
N MET A 1 4.70 -13.65 -3.33
CA MET A 1 3.47 -13.09 -2.74
C MET A 1 3.50 -13.39 -1.25
N ARG A 2 3.50 -12.39 -0.36
CA ARG A 2 3.53 -12.59 1.10
C ARG A 2 2.30 -11.95 1.73
N THR A 3 1.45 -12.74 2.37
CA THR A 3 0.37 -12.27 3.25
C THR A 3 0.92 -12.17 4.68
N PHE A 4 0.45 -11.20 5.48
CA PHE A 4 0.91 -10.99 6.85
C PHE A 4 -0.28 -10.73 7.78
N GLY A 5 -0.36 -11.49 8.88
CA GLY A 5 -1.46 -11.39 9.85
C GLY A 5 -2.83 -11.78 9.26
N ASN A 6 -3.90 -11.27 9.87
CA ASN A 6 -5.26 -11.44 9.36
C ASN A 6 -5.50 -10.58 8.12
N LEU A 7 -6.11 -11.16 7.09
CA LEU A 7 -6.53 -10.42 5.90
C LEU A 7 -7.46 -9.27 6.32
N ARG A 8 -7.26 -8.09 5.74
CA ARG A 8 -8.20 -6.98 5.90
C ARG A 8 -9.51 -7.32 5.21
N GLN A 9 -10.59 -6.75 5.73
CA GLN A 9 -11.85 -6.74 5.01
C GLN A 9 -11.69 -5.94 3.72
N THR A 10 -12.18 -6.50 2.62
CA THR A 10 -12.09 -5.89 1.29
C THR A 10 -13.45 -5.72 0.63
N GLY A 11 -14.52 -6.29 1.20
CA GLY A 11 -15.84 -6.34 0.56
C GLY A 11 -15.91 -7.30 -0.63
N HIS A 12 -14.86 -8.10 -0.82
CA HIS A 12 -14.72 -9.06 -1.92
C HIS A 12 -14.45 -10.49 -1.40
N GLU A 13 -14.83 -10.78 -0.15
CA GLU A 13 -14.54 -12.05 0.54
C GLU A 13 -15.13 -13.27 -0.20
N ALA A 14 -16.22 -13.07 -0.96
CA ALA A 14 -16.81 -14.11 -1.82
C ALA A 14 -16.00 -14.38 -3.11
N GLU A 15 -15.14 -13.45 -3.53
CA GLU A 15 -14.26 -13.57 -4.70
C GLU A 15 -12.81 -13.72 -4.25
N ARG A 16 -12.40 -14.95 -3.96
CA ARG A 16 -11.09 -15.27 -3.34
C ARG A 16 -9.90 -14.59 -4.01
N ASP A 17 -9.77 -14.69 -5.33
CA ASP A 17 -8.60 -14.15 -6.04
C ASP A 17 -8.51 -12.64 -5.92
N LEU A 18 -9.66 -11.97 -5.91
CA LEU A 18 -9.77 -10.54 -5.72
C LEU A 18 -9.44 -10.17 -4.27
N HIS A 19 -10.07 -10.84 -3.29
CA HIS A 19 -9.78 -10.63 -1.87
C HIS A 19 -8.29 -10.78 -1.53
N VAL A 20 -7.64 -11.79 -2.10
CA VAL A 20 -6.20 -12.00 -1.94
C VAL A 20 -5.41 -10.88 -2.62
N ALA A 21 -5.78 -10.46 -3.84
CA ALA A 21 -5.11 -9.38 -4.55
C ALA A 21 -5.13 -8.04 -3.77
N PHE A 22 -6.22 -7.74 -3.07
CA PHE A 22 -6.35 -6.56 -2.20
C PHE A 22 -5.57 -6.65 -0.88
N ASN A 23 -5.11 -7.84 -0.52
CA ASN A 23 -4.35 -8.11 0.70
C ASN A 23 -2.85 -8.27 0.45
N ILE A 24 -2.39 -8.03 -0.78
CA ILE A 24 -0.97 -7.95 -1.10
C ILE A 24 -0.41 -6.64 -0.54
N GLY A 25 0.77 -6.73 0.05
CA GLY A 25 1.46 -5.57 0.60
C GLY A 25 2.96 -5.76 0.75
N LEU A 26 3.58 -4.69 1.21
CA LEU A 26 5.00 -4.57 1.48
C LEU A 26 5.22 -4.67 3.01
N PRO A 27 5.88 -5.73 3.50
CA PRO A 27 6.32 -5.78 4.89
C PRO A 27 7.58 -4.91 5.05
N ILE A 28 7.47 -3.87 5.88
CA ILE A 28 8.55 -2.92 6.14
C ILE A 28 9.00 -3.07 7.59
N VAL A 29 10.25 -3.47 7.79
CA VAL A 29 10.87 -3.46 9.13
C VAL A 29 11.00 -2.02 9.59
N ASN A 30 10.49 -1.70 10.78
CA ASN A 30 10.66 -0.38 11.36
C ASN A 30 11.92 -0.37 12.25
N PRO A 31 12.95 0.45 11.92
CA PRO A 31 14.16 0.55 12.75
C PRO A 31 13.90 1.02 14.19
N ALA A 32 12.80 1.74 14.44
CA ALA A 32 12.38 2.14 15.79
C ALA A 32 11.59 1.05 16.54
N GLY A 33 11.42 -0.14 15.94
CA GLY A 33 10.74 -1.29 16.52
C GLY A 33 9.44 -1.66 15.81
N GLY A 34 9.18 -2.96 15.75
CA GLY A 34 8.01 -3.53 15.08
C GLY A 34 8.09 -3.46 13.56
N TYR A 35 6.92 -3.50 12.91
CA TYR A 35 6.82 -3.61 11.46
C TYR A 35 5.63 -2.78 10.94
N TYR A 36 5.77 -2.23 9.74
CA TYR A 36 4.63 -1.78 8.97
C TYR A 36 4.27 -2.82 7.91
N PHE A 37 2.99 -2.91 7.58
CA PHE A 37 2.52 -3.62 6.40
C PHE A 37 1.75 -2.62 5.54
N VAL A 38 2.28 -2.30 4.36
CA VAL A 38 1.71 -1.31 3.45
C VAL A 38 1.00 -2.02 2.31
N PHE A 39 -0.32 -1.88 2.22
CA PHE A 39 -1.10 -2.56 1.18
C PHE A 39 -0.88 -1.86 -0.16
N GLN A 40 -0.71 -2.66 -1.22
CA GLN A 40 -0.35 -2.12 -2.52
C GLN A 40 -1.55 -1.64 -3.34
N SER A 41 -2.74 -2.20 -3.12
CA SER A 41 -3.89 -2.07 -4.01
C SER A 41 -5.18 -1.69 -3.29
N GLY A 42 -6.16 -1.21 -4.06
CA GLY A 42 -7.44 -0.74 -3.53
C GLY A 42 -7.34 0.59 -2.80
N VAL A 43 -8.29 0.85 -1.90
CA VAL A 43 -8.18 1.97 -0.95
C VAL A 43 -6.86 1.81 -0.18
N PRO A 44 -5.89 2.73 -0.35
CA PRO A 44 -4.56 2.53 0.19
C PRO A 44 -4.55 2.72 1.70
N VAL A 45 -4.02 1.71 2.38
CA VAL A 45 -3.96 1.62 3.84
C VAL A 45 -2.63 1.04 4.25
N PHE A 46 -2.23 1.28 5.49
CA PHE A 46 -1.14 0.57 6.12
C PHE A 46 -1.47 0.19 7.56
N ARG A 47 -0.82 -0.86 8.05
CA ARG A 47 -0.92 -1.33 9.43
C ARG A 47 0.42 -1.24 10.12
N LYS A 48 0.40 -0.93 11.41
CA LYS A 48 1.57 -1.02 12.28
C LYS A 48 1.40 -2.16 13.27
N TYR A 49 2.46 -2.95 13.43
CA TYR A 49 2.54 -4.04 14.38
C TYR A 49 3.71 -3.82 15.33
N ASP A 50 3.57 -4.29 16.57
CA ASP A 50 4.70 -4.35 17.51
C ASP A 50 5.69 -5.47 17.13
N ALA A 51 6.77 -5.62 17.92
CA ALA A 51 7.77 -6.66 17.71
C ALA A 51 7.25 -8.09 17.89
N LYS A 52 6.09 -8.28 18.54
CA LYS A 52 5.43 -9.57 18.75
C LYS A 52 4.41 -9.88 17.66
N GLY A 53 4.19 -8.95 16.72
CA GLY A 53 3.19 -9.09 15.67
C GLY A 53 1.78 -8.66 16.10
N THR A 54 1.61 -8.00 17.24
CA THR A 54 0.33 -7.45 17.68
C THR A 54 0.00 -6.21 16.84
N LEU A 55 -1.21 -6.16 16.25
CA LEU A 55 -1.68 -4.98 15.54
C LEU A 55 -1.83 -3.80 16.51
N LEU A 56 -1.07 -2.73 16.27
CA LEU A 56 -1.16 -1.49 17.04
C LEU A 56 -2.22 -0.57 16.44
N PHE A 57 -2.19 -0.37 15.12
CA PHE A 57 -3.17 0.44 14.41
C PHE A 57 -3.21 0.16 12.90
N GLU A 58 -4.28 0.62 12.28
CA GLU A 58 -4.43 0.79 10.84
C GLU A 58 -4.64 2.28 10.52
N ARG A 59 -4.13 2.73 9.38
CA ARG A 59 -4.30 4.09 8.86
C ARG A 59 -4.63 4.07 7.38
N HIS A 60 -5.52 4.96 6.98
CA HIS A 60 -5.75 5.27 5.58
C HIS A 60 -4.67 6.20 5.06
N VAL A 61 -4.25 5.96 3.84
CA VAL A 61 -3.38 6.86 3.09
C VAL A 61 -4.31 7.85 2.40
N GLU A 62 -4.32 9.10 2.86
CA GLU A 62 -5.26 10.13 2.39
C GLU A 62 -4.51 11.38 1.90
N GLY A 63 -5.07 12.03 0.89
CA GLY A 63 -4.60 13.29 0.35
C GLY A 63 -5.11 13.56 -1.08
N PRO A 64 -5.09 14.83 -1.51
CA PRO A 64 -5.66 15.22 -2.79
C PRO A 64 -4.95 14.59 -3.99
N GLU A 65 -3.68 14.20 -3.83
CA GLU A 65 -2.90 13.59 -4.91
C GLU A 65 -3.40 12.19 -5.31
N ILE A 66 -4.18 11.52 -4.47
CA ILE A 66 -4.74 10.19 -4.75
C ILE A 66 -6.25 10.21 -5.05
N ASP A 67 -6.92 11.36 -4.96
CA ASP A 67 -8.36 11.47 -5.15
C ASP A 67 -8.80 10.99 -6.54
N GLN A 68 -7.99 11.23 -7.58
CA GLN A 68 -8.28 10.73 -8.91
C GLN A 68 -8.22 9.20 -8.98
N TYR A 69 -7.19 8.59 -8.38
CA TYR A 69 -7.09 7.12 -8.30
C TYR A 69 -8.32 6.52 -7.61
N LEU A 70 -8.77 7.12 -6.50
CA LEU A 70 -9.93 6.66 -5.76
C LEU A 70 -11.23 6.80 -6.57
N ARG A 71 -11.39 7.90 -7.33
CA ARG A 71 -12.56 8.14 -8.19
C ARG A 71 -12.63 7.19 -9.39
N GLU A 72 -11.49 6.82 -9.94
CA GLU A 72 -11.39 5.93 -11.10
C GLU A 72 -11.37 4.44 -10.73
N MET A 73 -11.37 4.12 -9.43
CA MET A 73 -11.33 2.74 -8.96
C MET A 73 -12.57 1.98 -9.43
N PRO A 74 -12.40 0.85 -10.14
CA PRO A 74 -13.53 0.09 -10.64
C PRO A 74 -14.29 -0.59 -9.51
N THR A 75 -15.61 -0.66 -9.63
CA THR A 75 -16.48 -1.47 -8.76
C THR A 75 -16.52 -2.93 -9.22
N VAL A 76 -16.20 -3.19 -10.49
CA VAL A 76 -16.07 -4.53 -11.08
C VAL A 76 -14.69 -4.63 -11.74
N TRP A 77 -13.88 -5.58 -11.26
CA TRP A 77 -12.47 -5.66 -11.66
C TRP A 77 -12.31 -6.40 -13.00
N PRO A 78 -11.60 -5.81 -13.98
CA PRO A 78 -11.32 -6.50 -15.23
C PRO A 78 -10.48 -7.75 -14.97
N ARG A 79 -10.73 -8.80 -15.75
CA ARG A 79 -10.01 -10.08 -15.65
C ARG A 79 -9.09 -10.24 -16.85
N GLN A 80 -7.87 -10.72 -16.61
CA GLN A 80 -6.89 -10.97 -17.64
C GLN A 80 -6.44 -12.44 -17.58
N ARG A 81 -6.23 -13.02 -18.77
CA ARG A 81 -5.62 -14.34 -18.90
C ARG A 81 -4.09 -14.21 -18.79
N THR A 82 -3.48 -14.98 -17.90
CA THR A 82 -2.01 -15.07 -17.77
C THR A 82 -1.40 -15.90 -18.91
N ALA A 83 -0.07 -15.90 -19.02
CA ALA A 83 0.62 -16.74 -20.00
C ALA A 83 0.39 -18.24 -19.73
N GLU A 84 0.16 -18.59 -18.47
CA GLU A 84 -0.12 -19.94 -17.97
C GLU A 84 -1.60 -20.34 -18.15
N GLY A 85 -2.46 -19.43 -18.59
CA GLY A 85 -3.87 -19.68 -18.89
C GLY A 85 -4.84 -19.35 -17.74
N ASP A 86 -4.34 -18.98 -16.56
CA ASP A 86 -5.15 -18.57 -15.42
C ASP A 86 -5.90 -17.26 -15.70
N ILE A 87 -7.11 -17.12 -15.15
CA ILE A 87 -7.88 -15.88 -15.26
C ILE A 87 -7.83 -15.16 -13.91
N ILE A 88 -7.06 -14.09 -13.84
CA ILE A 88 -6.85 -13.33 -12.61
C ILE A 88 -7.45 -11.92 -12.70
N PRO A 89 -7.93 -11.34 -11.58
CA PRO A 89 -8.35 -9.95 -11.55
C PRO A 89 -7.14 -9.03 -11.72
N LEU A 90 -7.27 -8.03 -12.57
CA LEU A 90 -6.27 -6.98 -12.76
C LEU A 90 -6.53 -5.86 -11.76
N VAL A 91 -5.74 -5.84 -10.68
CA VAL A 91 -5.85 -4.85 -9.60
C VAL A 91 -4.64 -3.91 -9.62
N PRO A 92 -4.70 -2.75 -10.30
CA PRO A 92 -3.61 -1.77 -10.30
C PRO A 92 -3.21 -1.32 -8.89
N PRO A 93 -1.90 -1.24 -8.60
CA PRO A 93 -1.42 -0.78 -7.30
C PRO A 93 -1.57 0.74 -7.15
N ALA A 94 -2.02 1.18 -5.97
CA ALA A 94 -1.95 2.56 -5.51
C ALA A 94 -0.55 2.91 -4.96
N VAL A 95 0.11 1.94 -4.32
CA VAL A 95 1.43 2.08 -3.72
C VAL A 95 2.46 1.34 -4.57
N ARG A 96 3.49 2.07 -5.01
CA ARG A 96 4.59 1.53 -5.79
C ARG A 96 5.64 0.88 -4.91
N THR A 97 6.09 1.58 -3.87
CA THR A 97 7.08 1.07 -2.91
C THR A 97 6.94 1.79 -1.56
N ALA A 98 7.59 1.26 -0.52
CA ALA A 98 7.63 1.88 0.80
C ALA A 98 8.92 1.53 1.55
N GLY A 99 9.28 2.34 2.52
CA GLY A 99 10.43 2.12 3.39
C GLY A 99 10.30 2.87 4.71
N ALA A 100 11.08 2.50 5.71
CA ALA A 100 11.14 3.21 6.99
C ALA A 100 12.52 3.82 7.22
N ASP A 101 12.56 5.05 7.71
CA ASP A 101 13.83 5.71 8.05
C ASP A 101 14.31 5.34 9.47
N ARG A 102 15.51 5.81 9.85
CA ARG A 102 16.11 5.53 11.16
C ARG A 102 15.29 6.05 12.35
N ARG A 103 14.43 7.05 12.15
CA ARG A 103 13.55 7.58 13.19
C ARG A 103 12.22 6.81 13.26
N GLY A 104 12.03 5.85 12.36
CA GLY A 104 10.84 5.02 12.26
C GLY A 104 9.68 5.69 11.53
N ASN A 105 9.94 6.78 10.81
CA ASN A 105 8.94 7.36 9.91
C ASN A 105 8.75 6.43 8.73
N LEU A 106 7.51 6.22 8.33
CA LEU A 106 7.15 5.43 7.17
C LEU A 106 7.07 6.33 5.93
N TRP A 107 7.79 5.96 4.89
CA TRP A 107 7.79 6.60 3.58
C TRP A 107 7.03 5.69 2.61
N ILE A 108 5.97 6.22 1.99
CA ILE A 108 5.12 5.51 1.04
C ILE A 108 5.17 6.23 -0.30
N SER A 109 5.79 5.61 -1.29
CA SER A 109 5.81 6.12 -2.67
C SER A 109 4.65 5.55 -3.46
N LEU A 110 3.81 6.46 -3.96
CA LEU A 110 2.59 6.13 -4.67
C LEU A 110 2.88 5.83 -6.15
N THR A 111 1.89 5.28 -6.85
CA THR A 111 1.95 5.14 -8.31
C THR A 111 1.89 6.50 -9.00
N VAL A 112 1.16 7.46 -8.40
CA VAL A 112 1.29 8.88 -8.72
C VAL A 112 2.64 9.40 -8.18
N PRO A 113 3.24 10.45 -8.77
CA PRO A 113 4.61 10.88 -8.44
C PRO A 113 4.71 11.68 -7.13
N PHE A 114 4.17 11.11 -6.06
CA PHE A 114 4.17 11.66 -4.72
C PHE A 114 4.57 10.58 -3.72
N THR A 115 5.26 11.01 -2.67
CA THR A 115 5.65 10.17 -1.54
C THR A 115 5.11 10.80 -0.27
N TYR A 116 4.33 10.04 0.49
CA TYR A 116 3.82 10.47 1.78
C TYR A 116 4.73 9.96 2.88
N VAL A 117 4.95 10.81 3.88
CA VAL A 117 5.75 10.45 5.06
C VAL A 117 4.87 10.51 6.29
N TYR A 118 4.85 9.43 7.06
CA TYR A 118 4.11 9.29 8.31
C TYR A 118 5.08 9.15 9.47
N ASP A 119 4.76 9.75 10.60
CA ASP A 119 5.52 9.54 11.83
C ASP A 119 5.23 8.16 12.46
N PRO A 120 5.92 7.79 13.55
CA PRO A 120 5.66 6.53 14.22
C PRO A 120 4.26 6.38 14.85
N SER A 121 3.51 7.46 15.11
CA SER A 121 2.11 7.39 15.57
C SER A 121 1.12 7.20 14.43
N GLY A 122 1.59 7.30 13.18
CA GLY A 122 0.79 7.11 11.98
C GLY A 122 0.16 8.41 11.48
N ASP A 123 0.65 9.56 11.92
CA ASP A 123 0.20 10.87 11.46
C ASP A 123 1.03 11.32 10.26
N LYS A 124 0.37 11.87 9.24
CA LYS A 124 1.03 12.32 8.02
C LYS A 124 1.85 13.57 8.32
N LEU A 125 3.17 13.46 8.22
CA LEU A 125 4.12 14.56 8.43
C LEU A 125 4.21 15.47 7.21
N ARG A 126 4.25 14.90 6.00
CA ARG A 126 4.46 15.65 4.75
C ARG A 126 4.13 14.84 3.51
N THR A 127 3.90 15.58 2.43
CA THR A 127 3.91 15.09 1.05
C THR A 127 5.19 15.57 0.37
N VAL A 128 5.85 14.68 -0.37
CA VAL A 128 7.09 14.96 -1.10
C VAL A 128 6.90 14.61 -2.58
N GLN A 129 7.36 15.48 -3.47
CA GLN A 129 7.50 15.19 -4.90
C GLN A 129 8.97 15.30 -5.26
N PHE A 130 9.55 14.22 -5.80
CA PHE A 130 10.95 14.21 -6.24
C PHE A 130 11.08 14.79 -7.65
N LYS A 131 12.06 15.68 -7.84
CA LYS A 131 12.35 16.33 -9.13
C LYS A 131 13.83 16.24 -9.43
N GLY A 132 14.17 15.84 -10.66
CA GLY A 132 15.49 15.91 -11.26
C GLY A 132 15.46 16.82 -12.49
N ALA A 133 15.88 16.31 -13.66
CA ALA A 133 15.59 16.96 -14.94
C ALA A 133 14.09 16.85 -15.31
N ASP A 134 13.39 15.86 -14.75
CA ASP A 134 11.94 15.67 -14.80
C ASP A 134 11.45 15.06 -13.46
N VAL A 135 10.16 14.77 -13.33
CA VAL A 135 9.52 14.15 -12.16
C VAL A 135 10.05 12.72 -11.96
N LEU A 136 10.54 12.44 -10.75
CA LEU A 136 11.09 11.13 -10.38
C LEU A 136 10.06 10.34 -9.55
N SER A 137 9.91 9.07 -9.88
CA SER A 137 9.08 8.13 -9.12
C SER A 137 9.96 7.04 -8.53
N PRO A 138 10.14 6.98 -7.19
CA PRO A 138 10.96 5.96 -6.55
C PRO A 138 10.54 4.53 -6.96
N ASN A 139 11.54 3.72 -7.31
CA ASN A 139 11.43 2.28 -7.54
C ASN A 139 12.30 1.54 -6.50
N SER A 140 12.01 0.26 -6.27
CA SER A 140 12.64 -0.59 -5.25
C SER A 140 14.10 -0.91 -5.55
#